data_AF-A0A060BK00-F1
#
_entry.id   AF-A0A060BK00-F1
#
_cell.length_a   1.000
_cell.length_b   1.000
_cell.length_c   1.000
_cell.angle_alpha   90.00
_cell.angle_beta   90.00
_cell.angle_gamma   90.00
#
_symmetry.space_group_name_H-M   'P 1'
#
loop_
_entity.id
_entity.type
_entity.pdbx_description
1 polymer ?
#
loop_
_entity_poly.entity_id
_entity_poly.type
_entity_poly.pdbx_seq_one_letter_code
_entity_poly.pdbx_strand_id
1 'polypeptide(L)'
;MLAHRRVAAFPFPESIAGFVPESLVWRAIARAGYLTRFVNQVFRVYYDSADALSHQGAKSGSNALGLWLLAHDTVANCLPWLRHDPVAFLKAAARYTRF
;
A
#
# COMPACT_ATOMS: atom_id res chain seq x y z
N MET A 1 24.47 8.32 -12.23
CA MET A 1 24.36 8.72 -10.81
C MET A 1 23.04 9.51 -10.57
N LEU A 2 21.85 8.94 -10.84
CA LEU A 2 20.56 9.67 -10.75
C LEU A 2 19.36 8.86 -10.23
N ALA A 3 19.50 7.57 -9.93
CA ALA A 3 18.35 6.73 -9.56
C ALA A 3 17.99 6.77 -8.06
N HIS A 4 18.96 7.03 -7.17
CA HIS A 4 18.76 6.89 -5.71
C HIS A 4 17.89 7.98 -5.06
N ARG A 5 17.57 9.09 -5.75
CA ARG A 5 16.80 10.21 -5.17
C ARG A 5 15.28 10.13 -5.35
N ARG A 6 14.74 9.14 -6.08
CA ARG A 6 13.32 9.16 -6.51
C ARG A 6 12.35 8.52 -5.52
N VAL A 7 12.74 7.44 -4.83
CA VAL A 7 11.88 6.77 -3.83
C VAL A 7 11.76 7.61 -2.55
N ALA A 8 12.82 8.33 -2.16
CA ALA A 8 12.81 9.21 -1.00
C ALA A 8 11.76 10.34 -1.08
N ALA A 9 11.25 10.65 -2.27
CA ALA A 9 10.17 11.62 -2.45
C ALA A 9 8.78 11.08 -2.04
N PHE A 10 8.65 9.77 -1.78
CA PHE A 10 7.40 9.12 -1.42
C PHE A 10 7.56 8.38 -0.07
N PRO A 11 7.76 9.10 1.05
CA PRO A 11 7.92 8.48 2.35
C PRO A 11 6.61 7.83 2.82
N PHE A 12 6.74 6.90 3.76
CA PHE A 12 5.60 6.41 4.51
C PHE A 12 5.04 7.54 5.41
N PRO A 13 3.72 7.63 5.58
CA PRO A 13 3.10 8.49 6.59
C PRO A 13 3.60 8.14 8.00
N GLU A 14 4.25 9.08 8.68
CA GLU A 14 4.78 8.87 10.04
C GLU A 14 3.76 9.16 11.15
N SER A 15 2.66 9.86 10.83
CA SER A 15 1.59 10.19 11.78
C SER A 15 0.69 9.01 12.15
N ILE A 16 0.84 7.87 11.46
CA ILE A 16 0.02 6.69 11.66
C ILE A 16 0.81 5.69 12.51
N ALA A 17 0.35 5.47 13.74
CA ALA A 17 0.95 4.48 14.61
C ALA A 17 0.70 3.06 14.08
N GLY A 18 1.73 2.21 14.15
CA GLY A 18 1.64 0.80 13.80
C GLY A 18 1.77 0.54 12.30
N PHE A 19 0.88 -0.30 11.78
CA PHE A 19 0.99 -0.80 10.41
C PHE A 19 0.51 0.24 9.39
N VAL A 20 1.34 0.50 8.37
CA VAL A 20 1.00 1.30 7.20
C VAL A 20 1.18 0.46 5.94
N PRO A 21 0.13 0.25 5.12
CA PRO A 21 0.24 -0.55 3.91
C PRO A 21 1.21 0.06 2.88
N GLU A 22 2.14 -0.75 2.36
CA GLU A 22 3.07 -0.36 1.29
C GLU A 22 2.35 0.17 0.04
N SER A 23 1.14 -0.33 -0.23
CA SER A 23 0.29 0.11 -1.34
C SER A 23 0.08 1.62 -1.40
N LEU A 24 0.11 2.34 -0.28
CA LEU A 24 0.00 3.81 -0.26
C LEU A 24 1.17 4.46 -1.00
N VAL A 25 2.39 4.00 -0.73
CA VAL A 25 3.61 4.50 -1.38
C VAL A 25 3.63 4.10 -2.85
N TRP A 26 3.32 2.85 -3.16
CA TRP A 26 3.31 2.37 -4.55
C TRP A 26 2.30 3.10 -5.43
N ARG A 27 1.11 3.38 -4.90
CA ARG A 27 0.09 4.14 -5.63
C ARG A 27 0.49 5.59 -5.81
N ALA A 28 1.12 6.22 -4.81
CA ALA A 28 1.65 7.57 -4.96
C ALA A 28 2.70 7.65 -6.07
N ILE A 29 3.62 6.68 -6.14
CA ILE A 29 4.61 6.55 -7.21
C ILE A 29 3.92 6.35 -8.58
N ALA A 30 2.94 5.45 -8.67
CA ALA A 30 2.22 5.21 -9.92
C ALA A 30 1.48 6.46 -10.41
N ARG A 31 0.81 7.19 -9.50
CA ARG A 31 0.12 8.46 -9.82
C ARG A 31 1.08 9.56 -10.25
N ALA A 32 2.33 9.53 -9.81
CA ALA A 32 3.38 10.43 -10.28
C ALA A 32 3.90 10.08 -11.70
N GLY A 33 3.33 9.07 -12.37
CA GLY A 33 3.63 8.72 -13.77
C GLY A 33 4.76 7.71 -13.95
N TYR A 34 5.26 7.11 -12.86
CA TYR A 34 6.26 6.06 -12.95
C TYR A 34 5.62 4.73 -13.37
N LEU A 35 6.32 4.00 -14.25
CA LEU A 35 5.91 2.68 -14.72
C LEU A 35 6.74 1.58 -14.08
N THR A 36 6.12 0.43 -13.83
CA THR A 36 6.80 -0.75 -13.35
C THR A 36 7.67 -1.36 -14.44
N ARG A 37 8.96 -1.54 -14.16
CA ARG A 37 9.88 -2.30 -15.00
C ARG A 37 10.15 -3.65 -14.32
N PHE A 38 9.79 -4.72 -14.99
CA PHE A 38 10.16 -6.07 -14.57
C PHE A 38 11.56 -6.40 -15.08
N VAL A 39 12.43 -6.93 -14.22
CA VAL A 39 13.77 -7.40 -14.58
C VAL A 39 14.02 -8.74 -13.91
N ASN A 40 14.82 -9.59 -14.56
CA ASN A 40 15.17 -10.91 -14.03
C ASN A 40 16.40 -10.84 -13.11
N GLN A 41 16.31 -10.02 -12.07
CA GLN A 41 17.36 -9.85 -11.06
C GLN A 41 16.74 -9.92 -9.68
N VAL A 42 17.37 -10.69 -8.78
CA VAL A 42 16.91 -10.83 -7.40
C VAL A 42 17.29 -9.56 -6.63
N PHE A 43 16.29 -8.80 -6.18
CA PHE A 43 16.48 -7.62 -5.34
C PHE A 43 16.12 -7.84 -3.87
N ARG A 44 15.30 -8.85 -3.56
CA ARG A 44 14.83 -9.13 -2.20
C ARG A 44 14.68 -10.64 -2.01
N VAL A 45 15.24 -11.13 -0.90
CA VAL A 45 15.04 -12.50 -0.41
C VAL A 45 14.18 -12.40 0.83
N TYR A 46 13.05 -13.10 0.84
CA TYR A 46 12.19 -13.21 2.00
C TYR A 46 12.61 -14.44 2.81
N TYR A 47 12.80 -14.25 4.11
CA TYR A 47 13.04 -15.34 5.03
C TYR A 47 11.76 -15.55 5.83
N ASP A 48 11.25 -16.77 5.81
CA ASP A 48 10.09 -17.13 6.60
C ASP A 48 10.54 -17.45 8.03
N SER A 49 9.86 -16.86 9.00
CA SER A 49 10.12 -17.07 10.43
C SER A 49 8.81 -16.99 11.19
N ALA A 50 8.72 -17.67 12.34
CA ALA A 50 7.49 -17.70 13.13
C ALA A 50 7.03 -16.30 13.61
N ASP A 51 7.97 -15.36 13.72
CA ASP A 51 7.76 -13.96 14.10
C ASP A 51 7.60 -13.02 12.89
N ALA A 52 7.65 -13.53 11.65
CA ALA A 52 7.57 -12.68 10.46
C ALA A 52 6.26 -11.88 10.42
N LEU A 53 6.36 -10.62 9.95
CA LEU A 53 5.23 -9.70 9.85
C LEU A 53 4.08 -10.24 9.01
N SER A 54 4.37 -11.11 8.02
CA SER A 54 3.38 -11.82 7.21
C SER A 54 2.47 -12.72 8.05
N HIS A 55 2.98 -13.36 9.11
CA HIS A 55 2.19 -14.18 10.03
C HIS A 55 1.43 -13.34 11.07
N GLN A 56 1.99 -12.19 11.46
CA GLN A 56 1.36 -11.29 12.44
C GLN A 56 0.19 -10.47 11.85
N GLY A 57 0.25 -10.13 10.56
CA GLY A 57 -0.78 -9.33 9.88
C GLY A 57 -2.18 -9.98 9.86
N ALA A 58 -2.27 -11.30 10.03
CA ALA A 58 -3.53 -12.03 10.05
C ALA A 58 -4.31 -11.91 11.38
N LYS A 59 -3.67 -11.49 12.48
CA LYS A 59 -4.21 -11.68 13.84
C LYS A 59 -4.59 -10.41 14.60
N SER A 60 -4.36 -9.20 14.08
CA SER A 60 -4.52 -7.99 14.91
C SER A 60 -5.50 -6.95 14.39
N GLY A 61 -6.46 -6.58 15.24
CA GLY A 61 -7.26 -5.36 15.10
C GLY A 61 -6.45 -4.06 15.22
N SER A 62 -5.17 -4.12 15.63
CA SER A 62 -4.27 -2.97 15.72
C SER A 62 -3.89 -2.35 14.36
N ASN A 63 -4.23 -3.01 13.25
CA ASN A 63 -3.94 -2.52 11.90
C ASN A 63 -5.09 -1.70 11.28
N ALA A 64 -6.18 -1.48 12.05
CA ALA A 64 -7.39 -0.83 11.54
C ALA A 64 -7.13 0.55 10.92
N LEU A 65 -6.29 1.38 11.55
CA LEU A 65 -6.01 2.73 11.07
C LEU A 65 -5.28 2.74 9.73
N GLY A 66 -4.27 1.88 9.54
CA GLY A 66 -3.56 1.75 8.26
C GLY A 66 -4.46 1.20 7.15
N LEU A 67 -5.33 0.25 7.48
CA LEU A 67 -6.30 -0.30 6.52
C LEU A 67 -7.40 0.71 6.17
N TRP A 68 -7.84 1.52 7.13
CA TRP A 68 -8.74 2.64 6.88
C TRP A 68 -8.09 3.68 5.96
N LEU A 69 -6.83 4.03 6.20
CA LEU A 69 -6.10 4.98 5.35
C LEU A 69 -5.97 4.46 3.91
N LEU A 70 -5.71 3.17 3.73
CA LEU A 70 -5.70 2.54 2.41
C LEU A 70 -7.08 2.58 1.73
N ALA A 71 -8.14 2.36 2.51
CA ALA A 71 -9.52 2.46 2.01
C ALA A 71 -9.83 3.89 1.56
N HIS A 72 -9.47 4.89 2.38
CA HIS A 72 -9.57 6.30 2.06
C HIS A 72 -8.81 6.67 0.77
N ASP A 73 -7.53 6.31 0.65
CA ASP A 73 -6.74 6.57 -0.57
C ASP A 73 -7.34 5.92 -1.82
N THR A 74 -7.95 4.74 -1.68
CA THR A 74 -8.63 4.06 -2.80
C THR A 74 -9.81 4.90 -3.29
N VAL A 75 -10.68 5.35 -2.38
CA VAL A 75 -11.89 6.11 -2.75
C VAL A 75 -11.54 7.52 -3.22
N ALA A 76 -10.62 8.20 -2.54
CA ALA A 76 -10.27 9.59 -2.81
C ALA A 76 -9.37 9.75 -4.05
N ASN A 77 -8.38 8.88 -4.22
CA ASN A 77 -7.30 9.10 -5.20
C ASN A 77 -7.28 8.08 -6.34
N CYS A 78 -8.11 7.04 -6.30
CA CYS A 78 -8.07 5.93 -7.27
C CYS A 78 -9.41 5.72 -8.00
N LEU A 79 -10.16 6.80 -8.29
CA LEU A 79 -11.42 6.70 -9.04
C LEU A 79 -11.33 5.95 -10.38
N PRO A 80 -10.24 6.09 -11.19
CA PRO A 80 -10.08 5.30 -12.40
C PRO A 80 -10.02 3.78 -12.17
N TRP A 81 -9.83 3.32 -10.93
CA TRP A 81 -9.88 1.89 -10.60
C TRP A 81 -11.31 1.37 -10.52
N LEU A 82 -12.32 2.21 -10.28
CA LEU A 82 -13.73 1.79 -10.27
C LEU A 82 -14.14 1.10 -11.58
N ARG A 83 -13.60 1.55 -12.72
CA ARG A 83 -13.85 0.91 -14.03
C ARG A 83 -13.04 -0.37 -14.27
N HIS A 84 -11.91 -0.54 -13.59
CA HIS A 84 -10.99 -1.66 -13.81
C HIS A 84 -11.24 -2.82 -12.84
N ASP A 85 -11.59 -2.51 -11.60
CA ASP A 85 -12.00 -3.47 -10.57
C ASP A 85 -13.05 -2.84 -9.64
N PRO A 86 -14.32 -2.78 -10.09
CA PRO A 86 -15.40 -2.15 -9.32
C PRO A 86 -15.65 -2.83 -7.99
N VAL A 87 -15.48 -4.15 -7.92
CA VAL A 87 -15.74 -4.92 -6.70
C VAL A 87 -14.72 -4.57 -5.62
N ALA A 88 -13.43 -4.51 -5.96
CA ALA A 88 -12.42 -4.09 -4.99
C ALA A 88 -12.63 -2.63 -4.54
N PHE A 89 -13.00 -1.74 -5.46
CA PHE A 89 -13.29 -0.34 -5.14
C PHE A 89 -14.46 -0.20 -4.16
N LEU A 90 -15.58 -0.88 -4.42
CA LEU A 90 -16.74 -0.85 -3.52
C LEU A 90 -16.44 -1.49 -2.16
N LYS A 91 -15.65 -2.56 -2.12
CA LYS A 91 -15.17 -3.12 -0.84
C LYS A 91 -14.29 -2.13 -0.07
N ALA A 92 -13.48 -1.32 -0.76
CA ALA A 92 -12.72 -0.25 -0.10
C ALA A 92 -13.66 0.83 0.44
N ALA A 93 -14.67 1.26 -0.33
CA ALA A 93 -15.67 2.22 0.13
C ALA A 93 -16.42 1.72 1.39
N ALA A 94 -16.87 0.46 1.39
CA ALA A 94 -17.52 -0.14 2.56
C ALA A 94 -16.61 -0.22 3.80
N ARG A 95 -15.30 -0.47 3.61
CA ARG A 95 -14.33 -0.44 4.72
C ARG A 95 -14.12 0.97 5.25
N TYR A 96 -14.04 1.95 4.36
CA TYR A 96 -13.86 3.35 4.72
C TYR A 96 -14.99 3.88 5.62
N THR A 97 -16.23 3.39 5.44
CA THR A 97 -17.37 3.77 6.27
C THR A 97 -17.52 2.97 7.57
N ARG A 98 -16.83 1.83 7.70
CA ARG A 98 -17.03 0.87 8.80
C ARG A 98 -15.99 1.00 9.92
N PHE A 99 -14.76 1.36 9.56
CA PHE A 99 -13.67 1.62 10.51
C PHE A 99 -13.71 3.08 10.95
#